data_AF-A0A838LKY1-F1
#
_entry.id   AF-A0A838LKY1-F1
#
_cell.length_a   1.000
_cell.length_b   1.000
_cell.length_c   1.000
_cell.angle_alpha   90.00
_cell.angle_beta   90.00
_cell.angle_gamma   90.00
#
_symmetry.space_group_name_H-M   'P 1'
#
loop_
_entity.id
_entity.type
_entity.pdbx_description
1 polymer ?
#
loop_
_entity_poly.entity_id
_entity_poly.type
_entity_poly.pdbx_seq_one_letter_code
_entity_poly.pdbx_strand_id
1 'polypeptide(L)'
;METRTPRMVDEAGVRFGLTAGAEIGSLVLTGAAGLGRTAAGAALVLTTALVGRRLGQAALTALAVIAWAFFTGFVENRYGVLTFADGDVVRLGLFVTATLVTACLVPRAAVRGAPAD
;
A
#
# COMPACT_ATOMS: atom_id res chain seq x y z
N MET A 1 4.89 -4.81 36.43
CA MET A 1 5.24 -5.30 35.08
C MET A 1 3.93 -5.55 34.34
N GLU A 2 3.42 -4.52 33.67
CA GLU A 2 2.10 -4.56 33.03
C GLU A 2 2.22 -5.28 31.68
N THR A 3 1.71 -6.51 31.62
CA THR A 3 1.68 -7.29 30.38
C THR A 3 0.66 -6.66 29.44
N ARG A 4 1.12 -5.85 28.48
CA ARG A 4 0.27 -5.39 27.37
C ARG A 4 -0.25 -6.60 26.62
N THR A 5 -1.55 -6.83 26.67
CA THR A 5 -2.21 -7.86 25.85
C THR A 5 -1.98 -7.51 24.37
N PRO A 6 -1.42 -8.43 23.56
CA PRO A 6 -1.23 -8.18 22.14
C PRO A 6 -2.59 -7.92 21.48
N ARG A 7 -2.67 -6.85 20.68
CA ARG A 7 -3.90 -6.53 19.94
C ARG A 7 -3.85 -7.25 18.60
N MET A 8 -5.02 -7.64 18.08
CA MET A 8 -5.13 -8.31 16.77
C MET A 8 -4.45 -7.53 15.62
N VAL A 9 -4.44 -6.20 15.70
CA VAL A 9 -3.77 -5.30 14.72
C VAL A 9 -2.24 -5.31 14.77
N ASP A 10 -1.65 -5.98 15.76
CA ASP A 10 -0.20 -6.17 15.87
C ASP A 10 0.27 -7.39 15.06
N GLU A 11 -0.65 -8.28 14.68
CA GLU A 11 -0.35 -9.42 13.82
C GLU A 11 -0.01 -8.98 12.39
N ALA A 12 1.12 -9.47 11.87
CA ALA A 12 1.60 -9.12 10.54
C ALA A 12 0.59 -9.46 9.43
N GLY A 13 -0.09 -10.61 9.53
CA GLY A 13 -1.12 -11.03 8.58
C GLY A 13 -2.31 -10.08 8.54
N VAL A 14 -2.77 -9.63 9.72
CA VAL A 14 -3.88 -8.67 9.83
C VAL A 14 -3.50 -7.33 9.22
N ARG A 15 -2.29 -6.84 9.49
CA ARG A 15 -1.78 -5.59 8.87
C ARG A 15 -1.63 -5.69 7.36
N PHE A 16 -1.16 -6.83 6.86
CA PHE A 16 -1.07 -7.09 5.43
C PHE A 16 -2.47 -7.02 4.79
N GLY A 17 -3.44 -7.73 5.37
CA GLY A 17 -4.83 -7.72 4.92
C GLY A 17 -5.47 -6.33 4.97
N LEU A 18 -5.23 -5.56 6.04
CA LEU A 18 -5.69 -4.17 6.14
C LEU A 18 -5.06 -3.27 5.08
N THR A 19 -3.79 -3.49 4.72
CA THR A 19 -3.12 -2.70 3.68
C THR A 19 -3.71 -3.03 2.30
N ALA A 20 -3.89 -4.30 1.97
CA ALA A 20 -4.54 -4.72 0.73
C ALA A 20 -6.00 -4.22 0.66
N GLY A 21 -6.74 -4.27 1.77
CA GLY A 21 -8.08 -3.70 1.85
C GLY A 21 -8.09 -2.19 1.61
N ALA A 22 -7.10 -1.46 2.15
CA ALA A 22 -6.96 -0.03 1.92
C ALA A 22 -6.63 0.29 0.44
N GLU A 23 -5.83 -0.53 -0.24
CA GLU A 23 -5.57 -0.39 -1.68
C GLU A 23 -6.88 -0.47 -2.49
N ILE A 24 -7.70 -1.48 -2.23
CA ILE A 24 -9.01 -1.63 -2.87
C ILE A 24 -9.89 -0.40 -2.57
N GLY A 25 -9.95 0.02 -1.31
CA GLY A 25 -10.68 1.23 -0.91
C GLY A 25 -10.21 2.48 -1.66
N SER A 26 -8.89 2.65 -1.84
CA SER A 26 -8.32 3.77 -2.59
C SER A 26 -8.73 3.76 -4.06
N LEU A 27 -8.81 2.59 -4.68
CA LEU A 27 -9.28 2.43 -6.06
C LEU A 27 -10.78 2.72 -6.20
N VAL A 28 -11.59 2.24 -5.26
CA VAL A 28 -13.02 2.55 -5.23
C VAL A 28 -13.25 4.05 -5.09
N LEU A 29 -12.53 4.71 -4.18
CA LEU A 29 -12.65 6.15 -3.95
C LEU A 29 -12.18 6.97 -5.17
N THR A 30 -11.05 6.61 -5.76
CA THR A 30 -10.53 7.30 -6.95
C THR A 30 -11.45 7.12 -8.15
N GLY A 31 -11.99 5.91 -8.35
CA GLY A 31 -12.99 5.63 -9.38
C GLY A 31 -14.31 6.37 -9.15
N ALA A 32 -14.84 6.36 -7.93
CA ALA A 32 -16.08 7.06 -7.57
C ALA A 32 -15.96 8.59 -7.72
N ALA A 33 -14.78 9.14 -7.44
CA ALA A 33 -14.49 10.55 -7.64
C ALA A 33 -14.16 10.91 -9.10
N GLY A 34 -14.18 9.95 -10.03
CA GLY A 34 -13.86 10.18 -11.44
C GLY A 34 -12.40 10.62 -11.68
N LEU A 35 -11.49 10.24 -10.78
CA LEU A 35 -10.09 10.63 -10.87
C LEU A 35 -9.39 9.86 -11.99
N GLY A 36 -8.47 10.53 -12.68
CA GLY A 36 -7.71 9.94 -13.78
C GLY A 36 -6.70 8.88 -13.33
N ARG A 37 -6.13 8.17 -14.30
CA ARG A 37 -5.20 7.05 -14.07
C ARG A 37 -4.01 7.44 -13.18
N THR A 38 -3.42 8.62 -13.41
CA THR A 38 -2.30 9.12 -12.61
C THR A 38 -2.66 9.24 -11.14
N ALA A 39 -3.87 9.72 -10.83
CA ALA A 39 -4.34 9.86 -9.46
C ALA A 39 -4.61 8.50 -8.81
N ALA A 40 -5.17 7.53 -9.55
CA ALA A 40 -5.35 6.16 -9.06
C ALA A 40 -4.01 5.48 -8.74
N GLY A 41 -3.01 5.62 -9.62
CA GLY A 41 -1.66 5.10 -9.39
C GLY A 41 -0.98 5.74 -8.18
N ALA A 42 -1.05 7.07 -8.05
CA ALA A 42 -0.53 7.78 -6.90
C ALA A 42 -1.24 7.37 -5.59
N ALA A 43 -2.56 7.22 -5.62
CA ALA A 43 -3.33 6.80 -4.45
C ALA A 43 -2.91 5.41 -3.98
N LEU A 44 -2.72 4.46 -4.90
CA LEU A 44 -2.23 3.12 -4.57
C LEU A 44 -0.84 3.19 -3.93
N VAL A 45 0.14 3.83 -4.56
CA VAL A 45 1.50 3.96 -4.01
C VAL A 45 1.50 4.60 -2.61
N LEU A 46 0.75 5.69 -2.44
CA LEU A 46 0.63 6.37 -1.15
C LEU A 46 -0.03 5.48 -0.10
N THR A 47 -1.09 4.76 -0.47
CA THR A 47 -1.82 3.88 0.44
C THR A 47 -0.94 2.71 0.89
N THR A 48 -0.31 2.02 -0.05
CA THR A 48 0.61 0.91 0.22
C THR A 48 1.77 1.37 1.09
N ALA A 49 2.39 2.52 0.77
CA ALA A 49 3.51 3.04 1.54
C ALA A 49 3.09 3.46 2.96
N LEU A 50 2.01 4.23 3.11
CA LEU A 50 1.62 4.82 4.39
C LEU A 50 1.02 3.80 5.36
N VAL A 51 0.17 2.90 4.86
CA VAL A 51 -0.48 1.86 5.65
C VAL A 51 0.47 0.68 5.88
N GLY A 52 1.23 0.30 4.85
CA GLY A 52 2.15 -0.83 4.87
C GLY A 52 3.53 -0.56 5.50
N ARG A 53 3.94 0.68 5.78
CA ARG A 53 5.30 1.01 6.32
C ARG A 53 5.72 0.31 7.62
N ARG A 54 4.76 -0.28 8.35
CA ARG A 54 5.03 -1.06 9.57
C ARG A 54 5.25 -2.55 9.29
N LEU A 55 5.09 -2.99 8.05
CA LEU A 55 5.42 -4.32 7.59
C LEU A 55 6.92 -4.44 7.32
N GLY A 56 7.42 -5.68 7.34
CA GLY A 56 8.77 -5.96 6.86
C GLY A 56 8.90 -5.64 5.37
N GLN A 57 10.13 -5.35 4.92
CA GLN A 57 10.39 -4.94 3.54
C GLN A 57 9.86 -5.94 2.50
N ALA A 58 9.99 -7.25 2.76
CA ALA A 58 9.46 -8.29 1.87
C ALA A 58 7.93 -8.20 1.69
N ALA A 59 7.19 -7.99 2.79
CA ALA A 59 5.74 -7.86 2.75
C ALA A 59 5.30 -6.54 2.09
N LEU A 60 6.03 -5.45 2.31
CA LEU A 60 5.78 -4.17 1.66
C LEU A 60 6.03 -4.25 0.14
N THR A 61 7.11 -4.93 -0.28
CA THR A 61 7.39 -5.20 -1.69
C THR A 61 6.27 -6.04 -2.30
N ALA A 62 5.82 -7.10 -1.63
CA ALA A 62 4.71 -7.92 -2.12
C ALA A 62 3.42 -7.09 -2.31
N LEU A 63 3.09 -6.19 -1.39
CA LEU A 63 1.96 -5.28 -1.55
C LEU A 63 2.16 -4.28 -2.68
N ALA A 64 3.39 -3.77 -2.91
CA ALA A 64 3.65 -2.90 -4.06
C ALA A 64 3.43 -3.63 -5.40
N VAL A 65 3.75 -4.93 -5.46
CA VAL A 65 3.41 -5.78 -6.61
C VAL A 65 1.89 -5.95 -6.75
N ILE A 66 1.17 -6.15 -5.65
CA ILE A 66 -0.30 -6.25 -5.65
C ILE A 66 -0.93 -4.93 -6.12
N ALA A 67 -0.44 -3.78 -5.64
CA ALA A 67 -0.86 -2.47 -6.09
C ALA A 67 -0.66 -2.28 -7.60
N TRP A 68 0.49 -2.69 -8.15
CA TRP A 68 0.70 -2.72 -9.61
C TRP A 68 -0.31 -3.62 -10.32
N ALA A 69 -0.59 -4.81 -9.78
CA ALA A 69 -1.54 -5.74 -10.37
C ALA A 69 -2.95 -5.15 -10.40
N PHE A 70 -3.38 -4.50 -9.31
CA PHE A 70 -4.66 -3.81 -9.29
C PHE A 70 -4.72 -2.63 -10.26
N PHE A 71 -3.66 -1.84 -10.34
CA PHE A 71 -3.59 -0.74 -11.31
C PHE A 71 -3.71 -1.26 -12.75
N THR A 72 -2.88 -2.22 -13.13
CA THR A 72 -2.85 -2.78 -14.49
C THR A 72 -4.18 -3.46 -14.84
N GLY A 73 -4.71 -4.28 -13.93
CA GLY A 73 -5.94 -5.01 -14.15
C GLY A 73 -7.19 -4.13 -14.20
N PHE A 74 -7.36 -3.23 -13.22
CA PHE A 74 -8.62 -2.49 -13.06
C PHE A 74 -8.60 -1.09 -13.67
N VAL A 75 -7.43 -0.44 -13.72
CA VAL A 75 -7.30 0.93 -14.25
C VAL A 75 -6.92 0.92 -15.73
N GLU A 76 -6.00 0.05 -16.16
CA GLU A 76 -5.51 0.04 -17.54
C GLU A 76 -6.33 -0.88 -18.46
N ASN A 77 -6.42 -2.17 -18.15
CA ASN A 77 -6.97 -3.17 -19.07
C ASN A 77 -8.49 -3.37 -18.95
N ARG A 78 -9.11 -2.82 -17.89
CA ARG A 78 -10.50 -3.04 -17.47
C ARG A 78 -10.78 -4.52 -17.14
N TYR A 79 -11.59 -4.78 -16.11
CA TYR A 79 -11.99 -6.13 -15.64
C TYR A 79 -10.90 -7.00 -14.98
N GLY A 80 -9.75 -6.44 -14.60
CA GLY A 80 -8.76 -7.17 -13.80
C GLY A 80 -7.78 -8.02 -14.62
N VAL A 81 -7.71 -7.83 -15.94
CA VAL A 81 -6.80 -8.60 -16.79
C VAL A 81 -5.36 -8.11 -16.61
N LEU A 82 -4.48 -9.01 -16.16
CA LEU A 82 -3.04 -8.75 -16.10
C LEU A 82 -2.39 -9.06 -17.44
N THR A 83 -1.68 -8.08 -17.97
CA THR A 83 -0.81 -8.24 -19.12
C THR A 83 0.65 -8.18 -18.67
N PHE A 84 1.53 -8.77 -19.48
CA PHE A 84 2.97 -8.61 -19.37
C PHE A 84 3.49 -7.96 -20.66
N ALA A 85 2.86 -6.85 -21.06
CA ALA A 85 3.41 -6.04 -22.13
C ALA A 85 4.71 -5.38 -21.65
N ASP A 86 5.57 -4.94 -22.56
CA ASP A 86 6.88 -4.36 -22.20
C ASP A 86 6.76 -3.17 -21.23
N GLY A 87 5.68 -2.39 -21.35
CA GLY A 87 5.39 -1.28 -20.44
C GLY A 87 5.01 -1.70 -19.01
N ASP A 88 4.53 -2.93 -18.83
CA ASP A 88 4.03 -3.41 -17.53
C ASP A 88 5.18 -3.74 -16.57
N VAL A 89 6.30 -4.24 -17.09
CA VAL A 89 7.52 -4.49 -16.30
C VAL A 89 8.10 -3.17 -15.76
N VAL A 90 8.10 -2.11 -16.58
CA VAL A 90 8.53 -0.78 -16.15
C VAL A 90 7.59 -0.24 -15.07
N ARG A 91 6.27 -0.37 -15.26
CA ARG A 91 5.27 0.04 -14.26
C ARG A 91 5.42 -0.73 -12.95
N LEU A 92 5.65 -2.04 -13.00
CA LEU A 92 5.93 -2.85 -11.81
C LEU A 92 7.14 -2.31 -11.04
N GLY A 93 8.24 -2.08 -11.75
CA GLY A 93 9.44 -1.48 -11.17
C GLY A 93 9.17 -0.11 -10.55
N LEU A 94 8.37 0.74 -11.21
CA LEU A 94 7.97 2.05 -10.68
C LEU A 94 7.11 1.93 -9.43
N PHE A 95 6.12 1.03 -9.38
CA PHE A 95 5.29 0.83 -8.19
C PHE A 95 6.13 0.36 -7.00
N VAL A 96 7.01 -0.62 -7.20
CA VAL A 96 7.90 -1.12 -6.14
C VAL A 96 8.83 -0.02 -5.65
N THR A 97 9.55 0.63 -6.56
CA THR A 97 10.53 1.67 -6.18
C THR A 97 9.86 2.88 -5.53
N ALA A 98 8.77 3.41 -6.11
CA ALA A 98 8.06 4.56 -5.56
C ALA A 98 7.46 4.24 -4.19
N THR A 99 6.90 3.04 -4.00
CA THR A 99 6.33 2.63 -2.70
C THR A 99 7.41 2.56 -1.63
N LEU A 100 8.55 1.91 -1.93
CA LEU A 100 9.65 1.78 -0.98
C LEU A 100 10.27 3.13 -0.65
N VAL A 101 10.53 3.97 -1.66
CA VAL A 101 11.04 5.33 -1.47
C VAL A 101 10.08 6.16 -0.61
N THR A 102 8.78 6.12 -0.92
CA THR A 102 7.76 6.83 -0.16
C THR A 102 7.71 6.35 1.30
N ALA A 103 7.75 5.04 1.53
CA ALA A 103 7.74 4.47 2.88
C ALA A 103 8.98 4.86 3.68
N CYS A 104 10.14 5.00 3.04
CA CYS A 104 11.38 5.47 3.66
C CYS A 104 11.34 6.97 3.99
N LEU A 105 10.75 7.79 3.12
CA LEU A 105 10.69 9.24 3.30
C LEU A 105 9.71 9.69 4.39
N VAL A 106 8.69 8.88 4.70
CA VAL A 106 7.68 9.22 5.71
C VAL A 106 8.22 8.91 7.11
N PRO A 107 8.47 9.92 7.97
CA PRO A 107 8.99 9.69 9.31
C PRO A 107 8.07 8.75 10.09
N ARG A 108 8.66 7.79 10.81
CA ARG A 108 7.91 7.03 11.81
C ARG A 108 7.59 8.01 12.94
N ALA A 109 6.36 8.52 12.97
CA ALA A 109 5.88 9.30 14.10
C ALA A 109 6.11 8.48 15.37
N ALA A 110 7.06 8.93 16.20
CA ALA A 110 7.24 8.39 17.53
C ALA A 110 5.96 8.73 18.30
N VAL A 111 5.15 7.73 18.63
CA VAL A 111 4.07 7.90 19.60
C VAL A 111 4.76 8.08 20.97
N ARG A 112 5.26 9.29 21.24
CA ARG A 112 5.65 9.74 22.58
C ARG A 112 4.37 10.20 23.26
N GLY A 113 3.92 9.40 24.22
CA GLY A 113 2.70 9.69 24.98
C GLY A 113 2.47 8.63 26.05
N ALA A 114 3.38 8.53 27.02
CA ALA A 114 3.02 8.17 28.38
C ALA A 114 3.54 9.34 29.25
N PRO A 115 2.70 9.93 30.12
CA PRO A 115 3.13 11.02 30.98
C PRO A 115 4.23 10.52 31.92
N ALA A 116 5.23 11.39 32.12
CA ALA A 116 6.03 11.31 33.33
C ALA A 116 5.15 11.80 34.48
N ASP A 117 5.23 11.05 35.58
CA ASP A 117 4.75 11.31 36.94
C ASP A 117 3.31 10.84 37.25
#